data_AF-A0A7K4FY46-F1
#
_entry.id   AF-A0A7K4FY46-F1
#
_cell.length_a   1.000
_cell.length_b   1.000
_cell.length_c   1.000
_cell.angle_alpha   90.00
_cell.angle_beta   90.00
_cell.angle_gamma   90.00
#
_symmetry.space_group_name_H-M   'P 1'
#
loop_
_entity.id
_entity.type
_entity.pdbx_description
1 polymer ?
#
loop_
_entity_poly.entity_id
_entity_poly.type
_entity_poly.pdbx_seq_one_letter_code
_entity_poly.pdbx_strand_id
1 'polypeptide(L)'
;MDENQYNSLIEKVATMMEKDGLSVDEQNAQKLQKYKDHAKSNSNLNDEDTTKLVYESLLYLKLKNSDSGDPLQKGDEFGAGFS
;
A
#
# COMPACT_ATOMS: atom_id res chain seq x y z
N MET A 1 5.43 -14.70 13.31
CA MET A 1 4.57 -13.55 13.66
C MET A 1 3.14 -14.02 13.54
N ASP A 2 2.25 -13.65 14.47
CA ASP A 2 0.83 -13.96 14.34
C ASP A 2 0.11 -12.95 13.42
N GLU A 3 -1.11 -13.26 13.00
CA GLU A 3 -1.89 -12.45 12.07
C GLU A 3 -2.22 -11.06 12.62
N ASN A 4 -2.49 -10.93 13.93
CA ASN A 4 -2.79 -9.65 14.55
C ASN A 4 -1.57 -8.72 14.57
N GLN A 5 -0.39 -9.27 14.87
CA GLN A 5 0.89 -8.54 14.81
C GLN A 5 1.21 -8.11 13.38
N TYR A 6 0.94 -8.97 12.40
CA TYR A 6 1.17 -8.70 11.00
C TYR A 6 0.27 -7.56 10.50
N ASN A 7 -1.04 -7.64 10.77
CA ASN A 7 -2.02 -6.60 10.44
C ASN A 7 -1.68 -5.27 11.12
N SER A 8 -1.27 -5.31 12.39
CA SER A 8 -0.80 -4.11 13.11
C SER A 8 0.44 -3.48 12.48
N LEU A 9 1.34 -4.27 11.90
CA LEU A 9 2.51 -3.76 11.20
C LEU A 9 2.11 -3.10 9.88
N ILE A 10 1.16 -3.70 9.14
CA ILE A 10 0.60 -3.13 7.91
C ILE A 10 0.04 -1.73 8.18
N GLU A 11 -0.80 -1.59 9.20
CA GLU A 11 -1.41 -0.30 9.56
C GLU A 11 -0.37 0.75 9.95
N LYS A 12 0.65 0.36 10.73
CA LYS A 12 1.75 1.26 11.12
C LYS A 12 2.54 1.76 9.91
N VAL A 13 2.90 0.87 9.00
CA VAL A 13 3.65 1.23 7.79
C VAL A 13 2.78 2.09 6.87
N ALA A 14 1.51 1.74 6.67
CA ALA A 14 0.57 2.53 5.86
C ALA A 14 0.37 3.94 6.43
N THR A 15 0.24 4.07 7.75
CA THR A 15 0.14 5.38 8.43
C THR A 15 1.42 6.21 8.24
N MET A 16 2.60 5.56 8.21
CA MET A 16 3.86 6.24 7.92
C MET A 16 3.91 6.75 6.47
N MET A 17 3.49 5.91 5.51
CA MET A 17 3.40 6.29 4.09
C MET A 17 2.44 7.47 3.88
N GLU A 18 1.28 7.44 4.53
CA GLU A 18 0.27 8.51 4.48
C GLU A 18 0.84 9.83 5.04
N LYS A 19 1.52 9.78 6.19
CA LYS A 19 2.17 10.96 6.81
C LYS A 19 3.31 11.53 5.97
N ASP A 20 4.04 10.68 5.27
CA ASP A 20 5.10 11.07 4.35
C ASP A 20 4.55 11.63 3.02
N GLY A 21 3.23 11.57 2.79
CA GLY A 21 2.60 12.01 1.55
C GLY A 21 2.96 11.11 0.35
N LEU A 22 3.24 9.83 0.61
CA LEU A 22 3.55 8.88 -0.45
C LEU A 22 2.33 8.65 -1.33
N SER A 23 2.52 8.63 -2.66
CA SER A 23 1.46 8.24 -3.58
C SER A 23 1.04 6.79 -3.32
N VAL A 24 -0.26 6.51 -3.33
CA VAL A 24 -0.80 5.15 -3.23
C VAL A 24 -0.43 4.27 -4.43
N ASP A 25 -0.03 4.89 -5.55
CA ASP A 25 0.45 4.23 -6.76
C ASP A 25 1.99 4.31 -6.88
N GLU A 26 2.70 4.55 -5.79
CA GLU A 26 4.16 4.61 -5.79
C GLU A 26 4.79 3.25 -6.13
N GLN A 27 5.66 3.23 -7.14
CA GLN A 27 6.37 2.03 -7.60
C GLN A 27 7.90 2.17 -7.49
N ASN A 28 8.42 3.35 -7.13
CA ASN A 28 9.84 3.56 -7.04
C ASN A 28 10.45 2.80 -5.84
N ALA A 29 11.21 1.74 -6.14
CA ALA A 29 11.86 0.90 -5.16
C ALA A 29 12.75 1.68 -4.17
N GLN A 30 13.42 2.76 -4.61
CA GLN A 30 14.27 3.57 -3.73
C GLN A 30 13.45 4.33 -2.68
N LYS A 31 12.27 4.83 -3.05
CA LYS A 31 11.37 5.49 -2.09
C LYS A 31 10.77 4.47 -1.11
N LEU A 32 10.49 3.25 -1.59
CA LEU A 32 9.93 2.18 -0.77
C LEU A 32 10.95 1.57 0.20
N GLN A 33 12.25 1.74 -0.06
CA GLN A 33 13.31 1.15 0.76
C GLN A 33 13.23 1.60 2.22
N LYS A 34 12.91 2.87 2.49
CA LYS A 34 12.71 3.41 3.85
C LYS A 34 11.71 2.57 4.66
N TYR A 35 10.59 2.19 4.05
CA TYR A 35 9.55 1.40 4.72
C TYR A 35 9.96 -0.05 4.89
N LYS A 36 10.73 -0.60 3.94
CA LYS A 36 11.32 -1.94 4.07
C LYS A 36 12.31 -2.00 5.23
N ASP A 37 13.20 -1.01 5.34
CA ASP A 37 14.17 -0.93 6.43
C ASP A 37 13.48 -0.78 7.79
N HIS A 38 12.41 0.02 7.86
CA HIS A 38 11.59 0.15 9.05
C HIS A 38 10.89 -1.17 9.42
N ALA A 39 10.24 -1.83 8.46
CA ALA A 39 9.56 -3.11 8.68
C ALA A 39 10.55 -4.20 9.12
N LYS A 40 11.73 -4.28 8.50
CA LYS A 40 12.81 -5.22 8.85
C LYS A 40 13.41 -4.95 10.23
N SER A 41 13.48 -3.69 10.66
CA SER A 41 13.97 -3.34 12.00
C SER A 41 12.95 -3.66 13.10
N ASN A 42 11.66 -3.68 12.76
CA ASN A 42 10.56 -3.93 13.71
C ASN A 42 10.00 -5.35 13.64
N SER A 43 10.59 -6.23 12.82
CA SER A 43 10.13 -7.60 12.64
C SER A 43 11.28 -8.55 12.31
N ASN A 44 11.12 -9.84 12.64
CA ASN A 44 12.08 -10.88 12.25
C ASN A 44 11.74 -11.47 10.87
N LEU A 45 11.20 -10.66 9.95
CA LEU A 45 10.84 -11.08 8.60
C LEU A 45 12.08 -11.14 7.72
N ASN A 46 12.08 -12.07 6.76
CA ASN A 46 13.09 -12.09 5.71
C ASN A 46 12.83 -10.96 4.69
N ASP A 47 13.72 -10.80 3.71
CA ASP A 47 13.61 -9.70 2.73
C ASP A 47 12.38 -9.80 1.82
N GLU A 48 11.96 -11.02 1.51
CA GLU A 48 10.79 -11.29 0.67
C GLU A 48 9.49 -10.92 1.41
N ASP A 49 9.33 -11.42 2.63
CA ASP A 49 8.18 -11.15 3.49
C ASP A 49 8.10 -9.67 3.86
N THR A 50 9.26 -9.03 4.12
CA THR A 50 9.33 -7.58 4.37
C THR A 50 8.86 -6.79 3.16
N THR A 51 9.30 -7.19 1.96
CA THR A 51 8.89 -6.55 0.71
C THR A 51 7.40 -6.72 0.47
N LYS A 52 6.87 -7.93 0.68
CA LYS A 52 5.44 -8.24 0.58
C LYS A 52 4.62 -7.37 1.52
N LEU A 53 5.03 -7.24 2.77
CA LEU A 53 4.35 -6.42 3.78
C LEU A 53 4.26 -4.95 3.37
N VAL A 54 5.34 -4.39 2.84
CA VAL A 54 5.36 -3.00 2.36
C VAL A 54 4.39 -2.79 1.19
N TYR A 55 4.30 -3.76 0.26
CA TYR A 55 3.32 -3.68 -0.82
C TYR A 55 1.88 -3.87 -0.34
N GLU A 56 1.65 -4.73 0.65
CA GLU A 56 0.35 -4.88 1.29
C GLU A 56 -0.07 -3.60 2.03
N SER A 57 0.87 -2.89 2.67
CA SER A 57 0.62 -1.57 3.26
C SER A 57 0.20 -0.52 2.24
N LEU A 58 0.84 -0.49 1.07
CA LEU A 58 0.43 0.38 -0.04
C LEU A 58 -0.97 0.04 -0.53
N LEU A 59 -1.24 -1.26 -0.73
CA LEU A 59 -2.55 -1.72 -1.16
C LEU A 59 -3.63 -1.39 -0.13
N TYR A 60 -3.36 -1.61 1.16
CA TYR A 60 -4.25 -1.23 2.26
C TYR A 60 -4.55 0.28 2.23
N LEU A 61 -3.53 1.12 2.07
CA LEU A 61 -3.71 2.57 1.98
C LEU A 61 -4.56 2.96 0.76
N LYS A 62 -4.32 2.32 -0.39
CA LYS A 62 -5.11 2.51 -1.61
C LYS A 62 -6.58 2.14 -1.41
N LEU A 63 -6.86 1.00 -0.79
CA LEU A 63 -8.23 0.53 -0.52
C LEU A 63 -8.93 1.38 0.55
N LYS A 64 -8.19 1.85 1.56
CA LYS A 64 -8.70 2.75 2.59
C LYS A 64 -9.06 4.13 2.01
N ASN A 65 -8.28 4.60 1.05
CA ASN A 65 -8.46 5.91 0.40
C ASN A 65 -9.31 5.85 -0.87
N SER A 66 -9.59 4.67 -1.41
CA SER A 66 -10.52 4.54 -2.53
C SER A 66 -11.91 4.85 -2.00
N ASP A 67 -12.48 5.98 -2.45
CA ASP A 67 -13.92 6.13 -2.46
C ASP A 67 -14.48 4.88 -3.14
N SER A 68 -15.45 4.24 -2.50
CA SER A 68 -16.23 3.14 -3.07
C SER A 68 -17.12 3.66 -4.21
N GLY A 69 -16.54 4.41 -5.15
CA GLY A 69 -17.22 4.90 -6.33
C GLY A 69 -17.65 3.69 -7.12
N ASP A 70 -18.97 3.50 -7.19
CA ASP A 70 -19.60 2.44 -7.96
C ASP A 70 -19.00 2.46 -9.38
N PRO A 71 -18.33 1.38 -9.84
CA PRO A 71 -17.78 1.30 -11.18
C PRO A 71 -18.83 1.56 -12.27
N LEU A 72 -20.11 1.33 -11.96
CA LEU A 72 -21.24 1.60 -12.85
C LEU A 72 -21.54 3.09 -13.02
N GLN A 73 -21.12 3.96 -12.08
CA GLN A 73 -21.27 5.41 -12.22
C GLN A 73 -20.28 6.01 -13.22
N LYS A 74 -19.25 5.27 -13.62
CA LYS A 74 -18.26 5.68 -14.64
C LYS A 74 -18.51 5.04 -16.02
N GLY A 75 -19.73 4.57 -16.28
CA GLY A 75 -20.10 3.97 -17.56
C GLY A 75 -19.81 4.86 -18.77
N ASP A 76 -19.92 6.18 -18.62
CA ASP A 76 -19.65 7.15 -19.70
C ASP A 76 -18.14 7.32 -20.02
N GLU A 77 -17.25 7.03 -19.06
CA GLU A 77 -15.79 7.05 -19.28
C GLU A 77 -15.28 5.74 -19.90
N PHE A 78 -16.07 4.67 -19.79
CA PHE A 78 -15.76 3.34 -20.29
C PHE A 78 -16.14 3.18 -21.78
N GLY A 79 -15.55 4.00 -22.66
CA GLY A 79 -15.81 3.92 -24.10
C GLY A 79 -15.40 5.13 -24.93
N ALA A 80 -15.11 6.27 -24.30
CA ALA A 80 -14.80 7.53 -24.99
C ALA A 80 -13.41 7.60 -25.66
N GLY A 81 -12.60 6.52 -25.59
CA GLY A 81 -11.23 6.48 -26.11
C GLY A 81 -11.03 5.75 -27.44
N PHE A 82 -12.11 5.24 -28.05
CA PHE A 82 -12.06 4.64 -29.39
C PHE A 82 -12.48 5.67 -30.45
N SER A 83 -11.62 6.65 -30.73
CA SER A 83 -11.80 7.58 -31.86
C SER A 83 -10.47 7.92 -32.49
#